data_AF-A0A349R306-F1
#
_entry.id   AF-A0A349R306-F1
#
_cell.length_a   1.000
_cell.length_b   1.000
_cell.length_c   1.000
_cell.angle_alpha   90.00
_cell.angle_beta   90.00
_cell.angle_gamma   90.00
#
_symmetry.space_group_name_H-M   'P 1'
#
loop_
_entity.id
_entity.type
_entity.pdbx_description
1 polymer ?
#
loop_
_entity_poly.entity_id
_entity_poly.type
_entity_poly.pdbx_seq_one_letter_code
_entity_poly.pdbx_strand_id
1 'polypeptide(L)'
;MKKNKLYIAAALALLAIASCKPTLDEYTPSAGSLNFSKYVAIGNSLTAGYADGGLYLEGQKVAYPNLIAEQLKQVGGSEFKSPFFSEDQANGSGYITLTALVNGQPVTAQVTDKLAYRSASPKLLTRYTDPINNLGVPGMRMDMAFAAGVGSQAGNMYFERLLPDADAMKTYFAYSTTQNHTFFSFALGNNDALGRATNGGVEDGPTSTLTSTALFTSLLGNYVTTLTAGGQKGVLATIPDVTATPYFTTVTRAALLAAVNATNPPTPVTNIYIATKSGPRAATDQDYFVLPFSSTGLLGKPNAAQIPYGLHPLNPVEDKYVLDVSETATVVQRINEYNAAIKAAANSKGLALADVHEFLNNVKGGVRINGLAVSAKYITGNAFSLDGIHLTPIGNALMANIFISAINSKYGSKIPQVDVAKYRGVKLPDTVTK
;
A
#
# COMPACT_ATOMS: atom_id res chain seq x y z
N MET A 1 -34.23 -57.81 41.80
CA MET A 1 -34.87 -56.91 40.79
C MET A 1 -34.70 -55.40 41.05
N LYS A 2 -34.46 -54.90 42.28
CA LYS A 2 -34.32 -53.45 42.55
C LYS A 2 -32.97 -52.83 42.12
N LYS A 3 -31.85 -53.57 42.16
CA LYS A 3 -30.52 -53.06 41.78
C LYS A 3 -30.36 -52.82 40.27
N ASN A 4 -30.97 -53.65 39.41
CA ASN A 4 -30.88 -53.50 37.95
C ASN A 4 -31.58 -52.23 37.42
N LYS A 5 -32.62 -51.74 38.10
CA LYS A 5 -33.31 -50.49 37.72
C LYS A 5 -32.46 -49.25 37.98
N LEU A 6 -31.57 -49.30 38.98
CA LEU A 6 -30.67 -48.19 39.32
C LEU A 6 -29.54 -48.03 38.29
N TYR A 7 -28.98 -49.15 37.81
CA TYR A 7 -27.95 -49.13 36.76
C TYR A 7 -28.51 -48.73 35.39
N ILE A 8 -29.75 -49.12 35.07
CA ILE A 8 -30.43 -48.69 33.83
C ILE A 8 -30.78 -47.19 33.89
N ALA A 9 -31.25 -46.69 35.04
CA ALA A 9 -31.51 -45.26 35.23
C ALA A 9 -30.22 -44.41 35.19
N ALA A 10 -29.12 -44.90 35.77
CA ALA A 10 -27.82 -44.23 35.71
C ALA A 10 -27.24 -44.25 34.28
N ALA A 11 -27.40 -45.35 33.53
CA ALA A 11 -26.98 -45.44 32.13
C ALA A 11 -27.81 -44.52 31.21
N LEU A 12 -29.12 -44.40 31.44
CA LEU A 12 -30.00 -43.46 30.72
C LEU A 12 -29.70 -41.99 31.07
N ALA A 13 -29.34 -41.70 32.32
CA ALA A 13 -28.92 -40.36 32.74
C ALA A 13 -27.54 -39.97 32.14
N LEU A 14 -26.61 -40.91 32.03
CA LEU A 14 -25.30 -40.70 31.36
C LEU A 14 -25.45 -40.52 29.83
N LEU A 15 -26.42 -41.19 29.20
CA LEU A 15 -26.74 -40.99 27.77
C LEU A 15 -27.44 -39.65 27.49
N ALA A 16 -28.18 -39.09 28.46
CA ALA A 16 -28.81 -37.77 28.33
C ALA A 16 -27.79 -36.61 28.41
N ILE A 17 -26.66 -36.79 29.10
CA ILE A 17 -25.60 -35.78 29.23
C ILE A 17 -24.66 -35.78 28.01
N ALA A 18 -24.69 -36.84 27.18
CA ALA A 18 -23.88 -36.97 25.96
C ALA A 18 -24.56 -36.44 24.69
N SER A 19 -25.79 -35.90 24.77
CA SER A 19 -26.57 -35.48 23.60
C SER A 19 -26.52 -33.97 23.29
N CYS A 20 -25.62 -33.21 23.90
CA CYS A 20 -25.26 -31.89 23.38
C CYS A 20 -24.49 -32.09 22.08
N LYS A 21 -25.20 -32.31 20.97
CA LYS A 21 -24.62 -32.25 19.63
C LYS A 21 -23.99 -30.85 19.51
N PRO A 22 -22.67 -30.70 19.35
CA PRO A 22 -22.09 -29.39 19.16
C PRO A 22 -22.74 -28.79 17.91
N THR A 23 -23.59 -27.79 18.11
CA THR A 23 -24.10 -26.97 17.03
C THR A 23 -22.95 -26.05 16.66
N LEU A 24 -22.37 -26.26 15.48
CA LEU A 24 -21.53 -25.24 14.89
C LEU A 24 -22.46 -24.07 14.58
N ASP A 25 -22.29 -22.95 15.26
CA ASP A 25 -22.98 -21.72 14.88
C ASP A 25 -22.59 -21.41 13.43
N GLU A 26 -23.54 -21.59 12.51
CA GLU A 26 -23.29 -21.33 11.10
C GLU A 26 -22.97 -19.84 10.91
N TYR A 27 -21.81 -19.57 10.32
CA TYR A 27 -21.44 -18.22 9.94
C TYR A 27 -22.42 -17.73 8.87
N THR A 28 -23.36 -16.89 9.29
CA THR A 28 -24.31 -16.23 8.39
C THR A 28 -23.82 -14.81 8.09
N PRO A 29 -23.45 -14.50 6.84
CA PRO A 29 -23.08 -13.16 6.45
C PRO A 29 -24.18 -12.14 6.74
N SER A 30 -23.82 -10.96 7.24
CA SER A 30 -24.77 -9.88 7.55
C SER A 30 -24.11 -8.52 7.54
N ALA A 31 -24.82 -7.50 7.07
CA ALA A 31 -24.36 -6.10 7.16
C ALA A 31 -24.56 -5.51 8.56
N GLY A 32 -25.23 -6.22 9.48
CA GLY A 32 -25.67 -5.64 10.73
C GLY A 32 -26.58 -4.43 10.46
N SER A 33 -26.20 -3.25 10.96
CA SER A 33 -26.91 -1.99 10.75
C SER A 33 -26.40 -1.17 9.54
N LEU A 34 -25.41 -1.67 8.80
CA LEU A 34 -24.77 -0.93 7.71
C LEU A 34 -25.59 -0.99 6.41
N ASN A 35 -25.44 0.05 5.60
CA ASN A 35 -25.99 0.12 4.25
C ASN A 35 -24.85 0.25 3.23
N PHE A 36 -24.62 -0.81 2.46
CA PHE A 36 -23.58 -0.87 1.44
C PHE A 36 -24.08 -0.62 0.01
N SER A 37 -25.33 -0.15 -0.16
CA SER A 37 -25.93 0.09 -1.48
C SER A 37 -25.18 1.14 -2.34
N LYS A 38 -24.38 2.01 -1.73
CA LYS A 38 -23.42 2.89 -2.42
C LYS A 38 -22.11 2.97 -1.65
N TYR A 39 -21.22 2.01 -1.91
CA TYR A 39 -19.85 2.03 -1.39
C TYR A 39 -18.95 2.90 -2.28
N VAL A 40 -18.15 3.78 -1.68
CA VAL A 40 -17.08 4.53 -2.38
C VAL A 40 -15.74 4.36 -1.65
N ALA A 41 -14.65 4.34 -2.42
CA ALA A 41 -13.30 4.20 -1.88
C ALA A 41 -12.44 5.39 -2.29
N ILE A 42 -11.94 6.13 -1.31
CA ILE A 42 -11.12 7.33 -1.49
C ILE A 42 -9.72 7.02 -1.01
N GLY A 43 -8.72 7.28 -1.86
CA GLY A 43 -7.33 7.09 -1.49
C GLY A 43 -6.38 7.35 -2.64
N ASN A 44 -5.21 6.72 -2.57
CA ASN A 44 -4.11 6.96 -3.50
C ASN A 44 -3.87 5.77 -4.45
N SER A 45 -2.60 5.49 -4.75
CA SER A 45 -2.14 4.42 -5.60
C SER A 45 -2.59 3.03 -5.15
N LEU A 46 -2.57 2.72 -3.85
CA LEU A 46 -3.04 1.43 -3.33
C LEU A 46 -4.53 1.22 -3.58
N THR A 47 -5.33 2.28 -3.41
CA THR A 47 -6.78 2.27 -3.68
C THR A 47 -7.05 2.08 -5.17
N ALA A 48 -6.22 2.70 -6.03
CA ALA A 48 -6.35 2.61 -7.48
C ALA A 48 -5.96 1.23 -8.06
N GLY A 49 -5.16 0.44 -7.34
CA GLY A 49 -4.56 -0.80 -7.84
C GLY A 49 -3.25 -0.60 -8.58
N TYR A 50 -2.49 0.44 -8.21
CA TYR A 50 -1.12 0.61 -8.65
C TYR A 50 -0.24 -0.49 -8.03
N ALA A 51 0.60 -1.11 -8.84
CA ALA A 51 1.55 -2.13 -8.43
C ALA A 51 2.72 -2.17 -9.40
N ASP A 52 3.84 -2.74 -8.98
CA ASP A 52 5.02 -2.96 -9.84
C ASP A 52 5.46 -1.69 -10.56
N GLY A 53 5.33 -0.51 -9.95
CA GLY A 53 5.73 0.74 -10.57
C GLY A 53 4.75 1.28 -11.62
N GLY A 54 3.53 0.73 -11.75
CA GLY A 54 2.52 1.15 -12.72
C GLY A 54 1.05 1.04 -12.28
N LEU A 55 0.16 1.77 -12.96
CA LEU A 55 -1.28 1.49 -12.96
C LEU A 55 -1.62 0.67 -14.21
N TYR A 56 -2.10 -0.55 -14.02
CA TYR A 56 -2.41 -1.49 -15.10
C TYR A 56 -3.58 -2.40 -14.71
N LEU A 57 -4.24 -3.00 -15.71
CA LEU A 57 -5.56 -3.63 -15.55
C LEU A 57 -5.58 -4.75 -14.51
N GLU A 58 -4.59 -5.64 -14.51
CA GLU A 58 -4.52 -6.74 -13.54
C GLU A 58 -4.39 -6.20 -12.10
N GLY A 59 -3.52 -5.22 -11.88
CA GLY A 59 -3.40 -4.53 -10.58
C GLY A 59 -4.70 -3.85 -10.15
N GLN A 60 -5.40 -3.19 -11.08
CA GLN A 60 -6.69 -2.58 -10.80
C GLN A 60 -7.74 -3.63 -10.39
N LYS A 61 -7.84 -4.77 -11.10
CA LYS A 61 -8.83 -5.83 -10.81
C LYS A 61 -8.71 -6.38 -9.38
N VAL A 62 -7.51 -6.37 -8.81
CA VAL A 62 -7.24 -6.87 -7.45
C VAL A 62 -6.99 -5.77 -6.42
N ALA A 63 -7.22 -4.49 -6.75
CA ALA A 63 -7.11 -3.41 -5.77
C ALA A 63 -7.99 -3.72 -4.56
N TYR A 64 -7.48 -3.48 -3.34
CA TYR A 64 -8.20 -3.85 -2.12
C TYR A 64 -9.67 -3.37 -2.04
N PRO A 65 -10.08 -2.19 -2.58
CA PRO A 65 -11.49 -1.80 -2.56
C PRO A 65 -12.38 -2.68 -3.45
N ASN A 66 -11.87 -3.16 -4.59
CA ASN A 66 -12.60 -4.10 -5.44
C ASN A 66 -12.82 -5.44 -4.71
N LEU A 67 -11.82 -5.89 -3.96
CA LEU A 67 -11.91 -7.10 -3.14
C LEU A 67 -12.89 -6.95 -1.98
N ILE A 68 -12.89 -5.79 -1.30
CA ILE A 68 -13.89 -5.46 -0.26
C ILE A 68 -15.28 -5.48 -0.88
N ALA A 69 -15.49 -4.77 -2.00
CA ALA A 69 -16.79 -4.68 -2.65
C ALA A 69 -17.36 -6.05 -3.04
N GLU A 70 -16.51 -6.98 -3.49
CA GLU A 70 -16.93 -8.36 -3.76
C GLU A 70 -17.45 -9.07 -2.51
N GLN A 71 -16.85 -8.84 -1.35
CA GLN A 71 -17.38 -9.36 -0.08
C GLN A 71 -18.66 -8.64 0.36
N LEU A 72 -18.76 -7.33 0.11
CA LEU A 72 -19.96 -6.55 0.46
C LEU A 72 -21.21 -7.02 -0.31
N LYS A 73 -21.08 -7.53 -1.54
CA LYS A 73 -22.22 -8.11 -2.30
C LYS A 73 -22.96 -9.19 -1.53
N GLN A 74 -22.24 -9.98 -0.72
CA GLN A 74 -22.83 -11.05 0.10
C GLN A 74 -23.68 -10.54 1.27
N VAL A 75 -23.62 -9.24 1.56
CA VAL A 75 -24.35 -8.59 2.65
C VAL A 75 -25.14 -7.36 2.18
N GLY A 76 -25.52 -7.31 0.91
CA GLY A 76 -26.36 -6.24 0.35
C GLY A 76 -25.62 -5.05 -0.25
N GLY A 77 -24.31 -5.20 -0.52
CA GLY A 77 -23.55 -4.29 -1.37
C GLY A 77 -24.01 -4.34 -2.83
N SER A 78 -23.91 -3.21 -3.53
CA SER A 78 -24.25 -3.10 -4.95
C SER A 78 -23.03 -3.27 -5.85
N GLU A 79 -23.20 -3.02 -7.15
CA GLU A 79 -22.10 -2.95 -8.10
C GLU A 79 -21.08 -1.87 -7.69
N PHE A 80 -19.79 -2.22 -7.78
CA PHE A 80 -18.69 -1.32 -7.50
C PHE A 80 -17.84 -1.14 -8.76
N LYS A 81 -17.80 0.09 -9.27
CA LYS A 81 -17.12 0.44 -10.52
C LYS A 81 -15.75 1.04 -10.27
N SER A 82 -14.75 0.55 -10.99
CA SER A 82 -13.39 1.09 -11.03
C SER A 82 -13.06 1.58 -12.44
N PRO A 83 -12.19 2.59 -12.59
CA PRO A 83 -11.78 3.13 -13.90
C PRO A 83 -10.77 2.21 -14.60
N PHE A 84 -11.20 0.99 -14.91
CA PHE A 84 -10.37 -0.04 -15.55
C PHE A 84 -9.87 0.42 -16.92
N PHE A 85 -8.63 0.05 -17.25
CA PHE A 85 -8.20 0.06 -18.64
C PHE A 85 -8.91 -1.05 -19.43
N SER A 86 -9.08 -0.85 -20.74
CA SER A 86 -9.58 -1.91 -21.62
C SER A 86 -8.54 -3.02 -21.80
N GLU A 87 -8.95 -4.17 -22.33
CA GLU A 87 -8.02 -5.28 -22.64
C GLU A 87 -6.98 -4.89 -23.71
N ASP A 88 -7.33 -3.98 -24.63
CA ASP A 88 -6.39 -3.42 -25.62
C ASP A 88 -5.35 -2.48 -24.99
N GLN A 89 -5.66 -1.96 -23.81
CA GLN A 89 -4.81 -1.06 -23.03
C GLN A 89 -4.44 -1.67 -21.66
N ALA A 90 -4.39 -3.00 -21.59
CA ALA A 90 -4.28 -3.73 -20.33
C ALA A 90 -3.04 -3.36 -19.50
N ASN A 91 -1.97 -2.88 -20.14
CA ASN A 91 -0.73 -2.49 -19.48
C ASN A 91 -0.73 -1.04 -19.00
N GLY A 92 -1.76 -0.25 -19.30
CA GLY A 92 -2.02 1.04 -18.68
C GLY A 92 -0.85 2.03 -18.81
N SER A 93 -0.28 2.45 -17.68
CA SER A 93 0.92 3.33 -17.66
C SER A 93 2.24 2.58 -17.93
N GLY A 94 2.20 1.27 -18.16
CA GLY A 94 3.35 0.37 -18.08
C GLY A 94 3.66 0.02 -16.63
N TYR A 95 4.36 -1.08 -16.41
CA TYR A 95 4.77 -1.60 -15.09
C TYR A 95 6.05 -2.44 -15.21
N ILE A 96 6.65 -2.79 -14.07
CA ILE A 96 7.87 -3.58 -13.94
C ILE A 96 7.50 -5.06 -13.95
N THR A 97 8.26 -5.87 -14.67
CA THR A 97 8.15 -7.34 -14.63
C THR A 97 9.48 -7.98 -14.23
N LEU A 98 9.42 -9.14 -13.57
CA LEU A 98 10.58 -9.95 -13.22
C LEU A 98 10.87 -10.92 -14.37
N THR A 99 12.02 -10.75 -15.03
CA THR A 99 12.39 -11.55 -16.20
C THR A 99 13.34 -12.70 -15.85
N ALA A 100 14.18 -12.53 -14.83
CA ALA A 100 15.08 -13.58 -14.35
C ALA A 100 15.50 -13.37 -12.89
N LEU A 101 16.06 -14.43 -12.31
CA LEU A 101 16.87 -14.37 -11.09
C LEU A 101 18.29 -14.81 -11.46
N VAL A 102 19.26 -13.90 -11.43
CA VAL A 102 20.67 -14.19 -11.73
C VAL A 102 21.45 -14.15 -10.42
N ASN A 103 21.99 -15.29 -9.99
CA ASN A 103 22.67 -15.43 -8.69
C ASN A 103 21.82 -14.95 -7.49
N GLY A 104 20.51 -15.21 -7.55
CA GLY A 104 19.55 -14.75 -6.55
C GLY A 104 19.20 -13.25 -6.61
N GLN A 105 19.79 -12.49 -7.54
CA GLN A 105 19.46 -11.09 -7.78
C GLN A 105 18.39 -10.95 -8.87
N PRO A 106 17.40 -10.07 -8.69
CA PRO A 106 16.35 -9.91 -9.68
C PRO A 106 16.80 -9.10 -10.89
N VAL A 107 16.43 -9.61 -12.06
CA VAL A 107 16.50 -8.88 -13.32
C VAL A 107 15.07 -8.49 -13.69
N THR A 108 14.85 -7.18 -13.88
CA THR A 108 13.54 -6.65 -14.20
C THR A 108 13.55 -5.96 -15.57
N ALA A 109 12.36 -5.82 -16.15
CA ALA A 109 12.14 -5.06 -17.38
C ALA A 109 10.88 -4.21 -17.26
N GLN A 110 10.81 -3.12 -18.03
CA GLN A 110 9.60 -2.31 -18.15
C GLN A 110 8.69 -2.90 -19.24
N VAL A 111 7.43 -3.12 -18.91
CA VAL A 111 6.37 -3.45 -19.86
C VAL A 111 5.88 -2.17 -20.54
N THR A 112 5.98 -2.12 -21.86
CA THR A 112 5.75 -0.90 -22.67
C THR A 112 4.85 -1.11 -23.90
N ASP A 113 4.28 -2.31 -24.08
CA ASP A 113 3.23 -2.59 -25.06
C ASP A 113 1.84 -2.38 -24.44
N LYS A 114 0.78 -2.31 -25.26
CA LYS A 114 -0.63 -2.13 -24.82
C LYS A 114 -0.82 -1.01 -23.79
N LEU A 115 -0.10 0.10 -23.97
CA LEU A 115 -0.19 1.24 -23.08
C LEU A 115 -1.46 2.05 -23.33
N ALA A 116 -1.90 2.74 -22.30
CA ALA A 116 -3.06 3.62 -22.33
C ALA A 116 -2.69 5.08 -22.60
N TYR A 117 -1.49 5.40 -23.09
CA TYR A 117 -1.11 6.80 -23.34
C TYR A 117 -1.83 7.36 -24.57
N ARG A 118 -2.56 8.46 -24.37
CA ARG A 118 -3.13 9.28 -25.46
C ARG A 118 -2.23 10.46 -25.86
N SER A 119 -1.25 10.78 -25.01
CA SER A 119 -0.20 11.78 -25.27
C SER A 119 1.05 11.42 -24.47
N ALA A 120 2.23 11.68 -25.07
CA ALA A 120 3.54 11.47 -24.44
C ALA A 120 4.10 12.74 -23.76
N SER A 121 3.73 13.93 -24.25
CA SER A 121 4.14 15.22 -23.69
C SER A 121 3.05 16.29 -23.87
N PRO A 122 2.28 16.63 -22.82
CA PRO A 122 2.33 16.03 -21.48
C PRO A 122 1.90 14.55 -21.50
N LYS A 123 2.34 13.77 -20.50
CA LYS A 123 1.93 12.37 -20.35
C LYS A 123 0.46 12.32 -19.93
N LEU A 124 -0.41 11.78 -20.79
CA LEU A 124 -1.85 11.66 -20.52
C LEU A 124 -2.32 10.24 -20.84
N LEU A 125 -3.16 9.67 -19.97
CA LEU A 125 -3.72 8.32 -20.12
C LEU A 125 -5.12 8.37 -20.75
N THR A 126 -5.63 7.31 -21.38
CA THR A 126 -7.02 7.26 -21.87
C THR A 126 -8.01 7.67 -20.77
N ARG A 127 -8.94 8.56 -21.11
CA ARG A 127 -9.95 9.06 -20.18
C ARG A 127 -10.93 7.97 -19.78
N TYR A 128 -11.44 8.09 -18.56
CA TYR A 128 -12.53 7.31 -18.00
C TYR A 128 -13.39 8.26 -17.17
N THR A 129 -14.48 8.76 -17.75
CA THR A 129 -15.35 9.77 -17.12
C THR A 129 -16.71 9.23 -16.70
N ASP A 130 -16.94 7.92 -16.88
CA ASP A 130 -18.16 7.27 -16.41
C ASP A 130 -18.20 7.27 -14.87
N PRO A 131 -19.40 7.23 -14.26
CA PRO A 131 -19.53 7.15 -12.80
C PRO A 131 -18.78 5.95 -12.21
N ILE A 132 -17.95 6.22 -11.19
CA ILE A 132 -17.10 5.24 -10.51
C ILE A 132 -17.26 5.31 -8.99
N ASN A 133 -16.93 4.20 -8.34
CA ASN A 133 -16.90 4.05 -6.89
C ASN A 133 -15.47 4.04 -6.34
N ASN A 134 -14.53 3.48 -7.10
CA ASN A 134 -13.11 3.52 -6.77
C ASN A 134 -12.49 4.83 -7.22
N LEU A 135 -12.25 5.72 -6.28
CA LEU A 135 -11.76 7.07 -6.50
C LEU A 135 -10.24 7.16 -6.26
N GLY A 136 -9.53 6.03 -6.17
CA GLY A 136 -8.08 6.01 -5.94
C GLY A 136 -7.30 6.74 -7.04
N VAL A 137 -6.40 7.64 -6.63
CA VAL A 137 -5.53 8.38 -7.56
C VAL A 137 -4.06 8.19 -7.16
N PRO A 138 -3.23 7.48 -7.96
CA PRO A 138 -1.80 7.35 -7.71
C PRO A 138 -1.10 8.70 -7.53
N GLY A 139 -0.22 8.78 -6.52
CA GLY A 139 0.50 10.00 -6.16
C GLY A 139 -0.32 11.06 -5.41
N MET A 140 -1.62 10.87 -5.19
CA MET A 140 -2.45 11.86 -4.46
C MET A 140 -2.00 11.97 -2.99
N ARG A 141 -1.94 13.21 -2.51
CA ARG A 141 -1.62 13.62 -1.12
C ARG A 141 -2.80 14.36 -0.49
N MET A 142 -2.76 14.61 0.82
CA MET A 142 -3.80 15.42 1.45
C MET A 142 -3.77 16.88 1.02
N ASP A 143 -2.61 17.51 1.00
CA ASP A 143 -2.46 18.88 0.51
C ASP A 143 -2.88 19.02 -0.97
N MET A 144 -2.42 18.11 -1.84
CA MET A 144 -2.78 18.08 -3.25
C MET A 144 -4.29 17.91 -3.47
N ALA A 145 -5.00 17.20 -2.59
CA ALA A 145 -6.42 16.96 -2.76
C ALA A 145 -7.26 18.25 -2.80
N PHE A 146 -6.79 19.31 -2.16
CA PHE A 146 -7.46 20.61 -2.08
C PHE A 146 -6.92 21.64 -3.08
N ALA A 147 -5.87 21.31 -3.82
CA ALA A 147 -5.30 22.19 -4.83
C ALA A 147 -6.08 22.11 -6.16
N ALA A 148 -6.45 23.27 -6.71
CA ALA A 148 -7.05 23.36 -8.04
C ALA A 148 -6.00 23.09 -9.13
N GLY A 149 -6.42 22.52 -10.26
CA GLY A 149 -5.54 22.24 -11.39
C GLY A 149 -4.70 20.97 -11.27
N VAL A 150 -4.79 20.22 -10.16
CA VAL A 150 -4.15 18.89 -10.02
C VAL A 150 -4.65 17.92 -11.09
N GLY A 151 -5.89 18.05 -11.55
CA GLY A 151 -6.46 17.27 -12.63
C GLY A 151 -6.29 17.88 -14.02
N SER A 152 -5.45 18.91 -14.19
CA SER A 152 -5.15 19.49 -15.50
C SER A 152 -4.16 18.63 -16.30
N GLN A 153 -3.97 18.95 -17.58
CA GLN A 153 -3.00 18.25 -18.44
C GLN A 153 -1.54 18.42 -17.97
N ALA A 154 -1.23 19.45 -17.19
CA ALA A 154 0.08 19.65 -16.58
C ALA A 154 0.19 19.03 -15.17
N GLY A 155 -0.91 18.49 -14.65
CA GLY A 155 -1.01 17.95 -13.31
C GLY A 155 -0.82 16.43 -13.25
N ASN A 156 -1.57 15.80 -12.35
CA ASN A 156 -1.56 14.37 -12.14
C ASN A 156 -2.39 13.67 -13.23
N MET A 157 -1.71 12.98 -14.15
CA MET A 157 -2.36 12.27 -15.27
C MET A 157 -3.39 11.21 -14.85
N TYR A 158 -3.29 10.67 -13.63
CA TYR A 158 -4.25 9.70 -13.10
C TYR A 158 -5.52 10.36 -12.58
N PHE A 159 -5.46 11.60 -12.08
CA PHE A 159 -6.66 12.35 -11.76
C PHE A 159 -7.27 12.98 -13.01
N GLU A 160 -6.42 13.52 -13.89
CA GLU A 160 -6.82 14.12 -15.15
C GLU A 160 -7.67 13.16 -15.99
N ARG A 161 -7.30 11.88 -16.08
CA ARG A 161 -8.09 10.90 -16.84
C ARG A 161 -9.51 10.69 -16.30
N LEU A 162 -9.79 11.05 -15.05
CA LEU A 162 -11.10 10.88 -14.40
C LEU A 162 -12.02 12.08 -14.56
N LEU A 163 -11.54 13.15 -15.22
CA LEU A 163 -12.25 14.40 -15.38
C LEU A 163 -12.62 14.65 -16.84
N PRO A 164 -13.83 15.19 -17.11
CA PRO A 164 -14.09 15.91 -18.35
C PRO A 164 -13.15 17.13 -18.47
N ASP A 165 -12.84 17.56 -19.71
CA ASP A 165 -11.98 18.73 -19.95
C ASP A 165 -12.45 19.99 -19.21
N ALA A 166 -13.77 20.21 -19.15
CA ALA A 166 -14.38 21.35 -18.47
C ALA A 166 -14.13 21.37 -16.95
N ASP A 167 -13.74 20.24 -16.36
CA ASP A 167 -13.51 20.06 -14.93
C ASP A 167 -12.02 20.09 -14.55
N ALA A 168 -11.10 20.47 -15.45
CA ALA A 168 -9.66 20.43 -15.19
C ALA A 168 -9.21 21.17 -13.90
N MET A 169 -9.97 22.16 -13.44
CA MET A 169 -9.70 22.91 -12.21
C MET A 169 -10.43 22.36 -10.97
N LYS A 170 -11.27 21.34 -11.11
CA LYS A 170 -11.97 20.68 -10.00
C LYS A 170 -10.93 20.04 -9.07
N THR A 171 -11.02 20.35 -7.79
CA THR A 171 -10.15 19.73 -6.79
C THR A 171 -10.53 18.25 -6.61
N TYR A 172 -9.56 17.42 -6.24
CA TYR A 172 -9.85 16.01 -5.96
C TYR A 172 -10.78 15.86 -4.74
N PHE A 173 -10.68 16.74 -3.75
CA PHE A 173 -11.64 16.83 -2.65
C PHE A 173 -13.07 17.02 -3.16
N ALA A 174 -13.31 18.01 -4.03
CA ALA A 174 -14.64 18.25 -4.59
C ALA A 174 -15.12 17.07 -5.44
N TYR A 175 -14.24 16.49 -6.27
CA TYR A 175 -14.57 15.34 -7.10
C TYR A 175 -14.95 14.10 -6.28
N SER A 176 -14.17 13.79 -5.25
CA SER A 176 -14.32 12.55 -4.47
C SER A 176 -15.44 12.61 -3.42
N THR A 177 -15.73 13.80 -2.88
CA THR A 177 -16.77 13.96 -1.84
C THR A 177 -18.18 14.22 -2.39
N THR A 178 -18.30 14.55 -3.68
CA THR A 178 -19.60 14.73 -4.35
C THR A 178 -20.19 13.43 -4.89
N GLN A 179 -19.46 12.32 -4.79
CA GLN A 179 -19.99 11.01 -5.10
C GLN A 179 -20.99 10.58 -4.01
N ASN A 180 -22.26 10.42 -4.39
CA ASN A 180 -23.30 9.99 -3.45
C ASN A 180 -22.96 8.60 -2.90
N HIS A 181 -22.91 8.46 -1.58
CA HIS A 181 -22.51 7.23 -0.90
C HIS A 181 -23.34 6.98 0.35
N THR A 182 -23.44 5.70 0.73
CA THR A 182 -24.00 5.23 2.01
C THR A 182 -22.92 4.67 2.94
N PHE A 183 -21.79 4.25 2.37
CA PHE A 183 -20.61 3.79 3.09
C PHE A 183 -19.33 4.21 2.37
N PHE A 184 -18.26 4.53 3.10
CA PHE A 184 -16.97 4.87 2.49
C PHE A 184 -15.78 4.18 3.15
N SER A 185 -14.71 3.96 2.39
CA SER A 185 -13.38 3.69 2.92
C SER A 185 -12.44 4.83 2.53
N PHE A 186 -11.62 5.30 3.46
CA PHE A 186 -10.70 6.41 3.25
C PHE A 186 -9.26 6.03 3.65
N ALA A 187 -8.33 6.12 2.70
CA ALA A 187 -6.93 5.75 2.85
C ALA A 187 -6.01 6.73 2.10
N LEU A 188 -6.05 8.00 2.50
CA LEU A 188 -5.20 9.06 1.94
C LEU A 188 -4.28 9.61 3.04
N GLY A 189 -3.04 9.93 2.69
CA GLY A 189 -2.03 10.43 3.63
C GLY A 189 -0.64 9.79 3.51
N ASN A 190 -0.52 8.60 2.92
CA ASN A 190 0.79 7.94 2.79
C ASN A 190 1.80 8.78 1.99
N ASN A 191 1.35 9.42 0.91
CA ASN A 191 2.22 10.21 0.03
C ASN A 191 2.70 11.51 0.67
N ASP A 192 2.03 11.96 1.73
CA ASP A 192 2.40 13.12 2.55
C ASP A 192 3.68 12.87 3.38
N ALA A 193 4.12 11.60 3.48
CA ALA A 193 5.38 11.18 4.07
C ALA A 193 6.29 10.44 3.09
N LEU A 194 5.73 9.56 2.26
CA LEU A 194 6.48 8.70 1.33
C LEU A 194 7.34 9.52 0.36
N GLY A 195 6.82 10.61 -0.20
CA GLY A 195 7.55 11.41 -1.19
C GLY A 195 8.88 11.96 -0.65
N ARG A 196 8.90 12.42 0.61
CA ARG A 196 10.14 12.81 1.28
C ARG A 196 11.10 11.63 1.46
N ALA A 197 10.57 10.51 1.97
CA ALA A 197 11.36 9.33 2.24
C ALA A 197 12.03 8.78 0.97
N THR A 198 11.28 8.67 -0.13
CA THR A 198 11.78 8.14 -1.40
C THR A 198 12.73 9.11 -2.13
N ASN A 199 12.69 10.39 -1.79
CA ASN A 199 13.64 11.40 -2.27
C ASN A 199 14.89 11.51 -1.38
N GLY A 200 15.08 10.57 -0.45
CA GLY A 200 16.25 10.56 0.43
C GLY A 200 16.30 11.73 1.39
N GLY A 201 15.14 12.15 1.91
CA GLY A 201 15.05 13.24 2.86
C GLY A 201 15.18 14.66 2.27
N VAL A 202 15.55 14.77 0.98
CA VAL A 202 15.72 16.04 0.27
C VAL A 202 14.38 16.68 -0.07
N GLU A 203 14.23 17.97 0.27
CA GLU A 203 13.07 18.78 -0.10
C GLU A 203 13.41 19.69 -1.30
N ASP A 204 13.14 19.19 -2.49
CA ASP A 204 13.35 19.89 -3.77
C ASP A 204 12.03 20.39 -4.40
N GLY A 205 10.89 20.12 -3.77
CA GLY A 205 9.58 20.54 -4.25
C GLY A 205 8.41 20.12 -3.35
N PRO A 206 7.17 20.52 -3.68
CA PRO A 206 6.01 20.31 -2.81
C PRO A 206 5.72 18.84 -2.48
N THR A 207 6.01 17.90 -3.40
CA THR A 207 5.76 16.47 -3.20
C THR A 207 6.85 15.76 -2.39
N SER A 208 8.01 16.37 -2.19
CA SER A 208 9.10 15.88 -1.34
C SER A 208 9.13 16.54 0.03
N THR A 209 8.32 17.59 0.26
CA THR A 209 8.07 18.18 1.58
C THR A 209 7.04 17.38 2.39
N LEU A 210 7.25 17.23 3.70
CA LEU A 210 6.24 16.64 4.59
C LEU A 210 5.09 17.61 4.84
N THR A 211 3.84 17.18 4.64
CA THR A 211 2.66 17.97 5.03
C THR A 211 2.71 18.25 6.54
N SER A 212 2.45 19.48 6.98
CA SER A 212 2.47 19.75 8.43
C SER A 212 1.32 19.02 9.14
N THR A 213 1.54 18.59 10.39
CA THR A 213 0.51 17.88 11.17
C THR A 213 -0.75 18.71 11.35
N ALA A 214 -0.62 20.03 11.52
CA ALA A 214 -1.75 20.95 11.60
C ALA A 214 -2.55 21.00 10.29
N LEU A 215 -1.87 21.10 9.14
CA LEU A 215 -2.51 21.09 7.84
C LEU A 215 -3.20 19.75 7.57
N PHE A 216 -2.49 18.63 7.76
CA PHE A 216 -3.03 17.28 7.61
C PHE A 216 -4.30 17.08 8.44
N THR A 217 -4.26 17.45 9.73
CA THR A 217 -5.40 17.32 10.66
C THR A 217 -6.61 18.13 10.19
N SER A 218 -6.38 19.37 9.73
CA SER A 218 -7.44 20.24 9.20
C SER A 218 -8.08 19.64 7.94
N LEU A 219 -7.27 19.22 6.98
CA LEU A 219 -7.73 18.64 5.71
C LEU A 219 -8.48 17.31 5.91
N LEU A 220 -7.98 16.46 6.80
CA LEU A 220 -8.66 15.23 7.20
C LEU A 220 -10.01 15.54 7.87
N GLY A 221 -10.06 16.55 8.76
CA GLY A 221 -11.28 17.00 9.41
C GLY A 221 -12.35 17.44 8.40
N ASN A 222 -11.94 18.15 7.33
CA ASN A 222 -12.83 18.53 6.24
C ASN A 222 -13.40 17.30 5.51
N TYR A 223 -12.55 16.35 5.11
CA TYR A 223 -13.00 15.09 4.49
C TYR A 223 -13.99 14.34 5.36
N VAL A 224 -13.62 14.08 6.61
CA VAL A 224 -14.44 13.29 7.53
C VAL A 224 -15.77 13.99 7.81
N THR A 225 -15.77 15.31 7.95
CA THR A 225 -17.01 16.09 8.13
C THR A 225 -17.92 15.99 6.91
N THR A 226 -17.39 16.20 5.70
CA THR A 226 -18.18 16.13 4.46
C THR A 226 -18.72 14.73 4.20
N LEU A 227 -17.89 13.69 4.34
CA LEU A 227 -18.28 12.30 4.10
C LEU A 227 -19.27 11.76 5.15
N THR A 228 -19.40 12.41 6.30
CA THR A 228 -20.34 12.00 7.37
C THR A 228 -21.50 12.97 7.57
N ALA A 229 -21.64 13.98 6.70
CA ALA A 229 -22.62 15.05 6.87
C ALA A 229 -24.08 14.54 6.91
N GLY A 230 -24.38 13.44 6.22
CA GLY A 230 -25.68 12.76 6.23
C GLY A 230 -25.76 11.58 7.20
N GLY A 231 -24.79 11.43 8.10
CA GLY A 231 -24.72 10.30 9.05
C GLY A 231 -24.15 9.00 8.47
N GLN A 232 -23.58 9.05 7.25
CA GLN A 232 -22.94 7.89 6.63
C GLN A 232 -21.85 7.29 7.53
N LYS A 233 -21.69 5.98 7.41
CA LYS A 233 -20.65 5.21 8.11
C LYS A 233 -19.48 4.97 7.18
N GLY A 234 -18.35 4.61 7.76
CA GLY A 234 -17.15 4.38 6.98
C GLY A 234 -16.00 3.87 7.80
N VAL A 235 -14.87 3.69 7.12
CA VAL A 235 -13.64 3.18 7.70
C VAL A 235 -12.47 4.05 7.27
N LEU A 236 -11.67 4.51 8.24
CA LEU A 236 -10.41 5.21 7.98
C LEU A 236 -9.25 4.22 8.13
N ALA A 237 -8.24 4.33 7.27
CA ALA A 237 -7.00 3.57 7.40
C ALA A 237 -5.89 4.42 8.01
N THR A 238 -5.11 3.82 8.92
CA THR A 238 -3.82 4.39 9.35
C THR A 238 -2.79 4.29 8.22
N ILE A 239 -1.76 5.13 8.29
CA ILE A 239 -0.64 5.18 7.37
C ILE A 239 0.46 4.22 7.89
N PRO A 240 0.90 3.24 7.10
CA PRO A 240 2.00 2.37 7.46
C PRO A 240 3.33 3.11 7.58
N ASP A 241 4.26 2.53 8.33
CA ASP A 241 5.65 2.95 8.29
C ASP A 241 6.21 2.72 6.88
N VAL A 242 6.40 3.82 6.14
CA VAL A 242 6.88 3.78 4.76
C VAL A 242 8.32 3.24 4.68
N THR A 243 9.09 3.35 5.76
CA THR A 243 10.49 2.87 5.84
C THR A 243 10.59 1.36 6.06
N ALA A 244 9.48 0.70 6.43
CA ALA A 244 9.42 -0.76 6.59
C ALA A 244 9.25 -1.51 5.25
N THR A 245 9.07 -0.79 4.15
CA THR A 245 8.85 -1.39 2.83
C THR A 245 10.15 -1.96 2.24
N PRO A 246 10.08 -2.95 1.32
CA PRO A 246 11.26 -3.46 0.62
C PRO A 246 12.02 -2.37 -0.13
N TYR A 247 11.39 -1.25 -0.48
CA TYR A 247 12.07 -0.09 -1.05
C TYR A 247 13.24 0.40 -0.18
N PHE A 248 13.14 0.32 1.14
CA PHE A 248 14.19 0.77 2.07
C PHE A 248 14.96 -0.38 2.74
N THR A 249 14.35 -1.56 2.80
CA THR A 249 14.89 -2.68 3.59
C THR A 249 15.65 -3.73 2.77
N THR A 250 15.57 -3.67 1.43
CA THR A 250 16.24 -4.64 0.55
C THR A 250 17.74 -4.37 0.40
N VAL A 251 18.11 -3.11 0.17
CA VAL A 251 19.50 -2.72 -0.06
C VAL A 251 20.09 -2.31 1.29
N THR A 252 20.79 -3.25 1.92
CA THR A 252 21.38 -3.03 3.25
C THR A 252 22.85 -2.64 3.13
N ARG A 253 23.38 -1.92 4.14
CA ARG A 253 24.82 -1.64 4.25
C ARG A 253 25.66 -2.92 4.14
N ALA A 254 25.22 -3.99 4.81
CA ALA A 254 25.88 -5.30 4.75
C ALA A 254 25.90 -5.89 3.33
N ALA A 255 24.78 -5.80 2.59
CA ALA A 255 24.72 -6.26 1.21
C ALA A 255 25.64 -5.47 0.28
N LEU A 256 25.73 -4.14 0.46
CA LEU A 256 26.62 -3.29 -0.32
C LEU A 256 28.10 -3.60 -0.04
N LEU A 257 28.47 -3.78 1.24
CA LEU A 257 29.82 -4.18 1.62
C LEU A 257 30.18 -5.56 1.07
N ALA A 258 29.26 -6.52 1.10
CA ALA A 258 29.47 -7.85 0.51
C ALA A 258 29.66 -7.77 -1.01
N ALA A 259 28.84 -6.99 -1.70
CA ALA A 259 28.93 -6.80 -3.15
C ALA A 259 30.28 -6.19 -3.57
N VAL A 260 30.75 -5.17 -2.86
CA VAL A 260 32.05 -4.53 -3.15
C VAL A 260 33.21 -5.47 -2.83
N ASN A 261 33.19 -6.17 -1.70
CA ASN A 261 34.28 -7.07 -1.34
C ASN A 261 34.33 -8.32 -2.23
N ALA A 262 33.22 -8.74 -2.85
CA ALA A 262 33.20 -9.80 -3.83
C ALA A 262 34.02 -9.49 -5.10
N THR A 263 34.36 -8.22 -5.35
CA THR A 263 35.26 -7.83 -6.45
C THR A 263 36.75 -7.98 -6.10
N ASN A 264 37.09 -8.50 -4.91
CA ASN A 264 38.44 -8.65 -4.39
C ASN A 264 39.27 -7.35 -4.45
N PRO A 265 38.83 -6.24 -3.81
CA PRO A 265 39.62 -5.02 -3.75
C PRO A 265 40.95 -5.25 -3.00
N PRO A 266 42.00 -4.43 -3.25
CA PRO A 266 43.31 -4.59 -2.61
C PRO A 266 43.26 -4.58 -1.07
N THR A 267 42.31 -3.83 -0.51
CA THR A 267 42.02 -3.78 0.92
C THR A 267 40.52 -4.02 1.11
N PRO A 268 40.10 -4.85 2.09
CA PRO A 268 38.69 -5.02 2.42
C PRO A 268 38.02 -3.68 2.74
N VAL A 269 36.90 -3.43 2.07
CA VAL A 269 36.07 -2.24 2.30
C VAL A 269 35.20 -2.51 3.53
N THR A 270 35.30 -1.64 4.53
CA THR A 270 34.57 -1.76 5.80
C THR A 270 33.51 -0.69 6.00
N ASN A 271 33.56 0.39 5.22
CA ASN A 271 32.64 1.53 5.30
C ASN A 271 32.02 1.85 3.94
N ILE A 272 30.73 2.17 3.98
CA ILE A 272 30.05 2.92 2.92
C ILE A 272 29.90 4.35 3.45
N TYR A 273 30.28 5.35 2.69
CA TYR A 273 30.15 6.76 3.06
C TYR A 273 28.92 7.36 2.42
N ILE A 274 28.14 8.11 3.19
CA ILE A 274 26.91 8.77 2.75
C ILE A 274 27.02 10.27 3.02
N ALA A 275 26.41 11.06 2.15
CA ALA A 275 26.18 12.47 2.39
C ALA A 275 25.11 12.60 3.48
N THR A 276 25.24 13.66 4.29
CA THR A 276 24.25 14.03 5.29
C THR A 276 24.29 15.55 5.44
N LYS A 277 23.27 16.10 6.10
CA LYS A 277 23.19 17.53 6.41
C LYS A 277 24.40 18.06 7.22
N SER A 278 25.04 17.24 8.05
CA SER A 278 26.23 17.63 8.83
C SER A 278 27.57 17.29 8.15
N GLY A 279 27.53 16.88 6.89
CA GLY A 279 28.69 16.46 6.11
C GLY A 279 28.81 14.94 5.96
N PRO A 280 29.72 14.45 5.09
CA PRO A 280 29.85 13.04 4.81
C PRO A 280 30.29 12.23 6.04
N ARG A 281 29.67 11.05 6.25
CA ARG A 281 30.05 10.11 7.31
C ARG A 281 29.93 8.66 6.84
N ALA A 282 30.50 7.74 7.60
CA ALA A 282 30.22 6.33 7.41
C ALA A 282 28.74 6.03 7.72
N ALA A 283 28.11 5.22 6.87
CA ALA A 283 26.78 4.68 7.06
C ALA A 283 26.76 3.68 8.21
N THR A 284 25.62 3.63 8.88
CA THR A 284 25.26 2.66 9.91
C THR A 284 24.20 1.71 9.36
N ASP A 285 23.87 0.66 10.11
CA ASP A 285 22.75 -0.23 9.75
C ASP A 285 21.37 0.42 9.96
N GLN A 286 21.32 1.67 10.42
CA GLN A 286 20.11 2.49 10.57
C GLN A 286 19.91 3.48 9.42
N ASP A 287 20.83 3.52 8.45
CA ASP A 287 20.68 4.30 7.22
C ASP A 287 20.08 3.41 6.12
N TYR A 288 19.01 3.88 5.48
CA TYR A 288 18.29 3.10 4.49
C TYR A 288 18.70 3.49 3.07
N PHE A 289 19.33 2.55 2.36
CA PHE A 289 19.60 2.72 0.93
C PHE A 289 18.34 2.35 0.13
N VAL A 290 17.97 3.20 -0.82
CA VAL A 290 16.78 2.97 -1.65
C VAL A 290 17.00 1.80 -2.60
N LEU A 291 15.93 1.03 -2.88
CA LEU A 291 15.97 -0.16 -3.71
C LEU A 291 16.65 0.07 -5.08
N PRO A 292 16.36 1.17 -5.81
CA PRO A 292 17.04 1.48 -7.07
C PRO A 292 18.57 1.59 -6.97
N PHE A 293 19.13 1.93 -5.81
CA PHE A 293 20.56 2.17 -5.63
C PHE A 293 21.42 1.00 -6.10
N SER A 294 20.98 -0.23 -5.80
CA SER A 294 21.65 -1.48 -6.19
C SER A 294 21.84 -1.64 -7.71
N SER A 295 20.99 -1.01 -8.52
CA SER A 295 20.99 -1.10 -9.98
C SER A 295 21.67 0.08 -10.69
N THR A 296 22.12 1.09 -9.94
CA THR A 296 22.70 2.33 -10.51
C THR A 296 24.07 2.12 -11.16
N GLY A 297 24.81 1.08 -10.76
CA GLY A 297 26.20 0.88 -11.16
C GLY A 297 27.16 1.97 -10.68
N LEU A 298 26.75 2.79 -9.69
CA LEU A 298 27.56 3.90 -9.17
C LEU A 298 28.54 3.47 -8.08
N LEU A 299 28.18 2.51 -7.23
CA LEU A 299 29.03 2.13 -6.09
C LEU A 299 30.42 1.69 -6.56
N GLY A 300 31.46 2.31 -5.99
CA GLY A 300 32.86 2.07 -6.35
C GLY A 300 33.33 2.78 -7.63
N LYS A 301 32.43 3.36 -8.44
CA LYS A 301 32.81 4.08 -9.66
C LYS A 301 33.63 5.33 -9.31
N PRO A 302 34.83 5.51 -9.88
CA PRO A 302 35.66 6.68 -9.57
C PRO A 302 35.06 7.97 -10.16
N ASN A 303 35.20 9.07 -9.43
CA ASN A 303 34.99 10.41 -9.97
C ASN A 303 36.21 10.90 -10.77
N ALA A 304 36.19 12.17 -11.23
CA ALA A 304 37.30 12.76 -11.99
C ALA A 304 38.65 12.75 -11.24
N ALA A 305 38.62 12.81 -9.90
CA ALA A 305 39.80 12.72 -9.03
C ALA A 305 40.19 11.28 -8.67
N GLN A 306 39.64 10.27 -9.36
CA GLN A 306 39.84 8.84 -9.10
C GLN A 306 39.37 8.37 -7.71
N ILE A 307 38.48 9.12 -7.05
CA ILE A 307 37.94 8.77 -5.75
C ILE A 307 36.70 7.87 -5.94
N PRO A 308 36.66 6.65 -5.36
CA PRO A 308 35.55 5.71 -5.56
C PRO A 308 34.26 6.18 -4.87
N TYR A 309 33.16 6.16 -5.61
CA TYR A 309 31.85 6.60 -5.14
C TYR A 309 31.28 5.69 -4.04
N GLY A 310 30.80 6.29 -2.96
CA GLY A 310 30.30 5.62 -1.77
C GLY A 310 31.37 4.94 -0.91
N LEU A 311 32.64 4.89 -1.33
CA LEU A 311 33.72 4.18 -0.62
C LEU A 311 34.75 5.13 0.02
N HIS A 312 34.54 6.44 -0.13
CA HIS A 312 35.41 7.47 0.43
C HIS A 312 34.58 8.72 0.82
N PRO A 313 34.90 9.43 1.92
CA PRO A 313 34.12 10.58 2.39
C PRO A 313 34.09 11.76 1.41
N LEU A 314 35.07 11.89 0.51
CA LEU A 314 35.10 12.91 -0.55
C LEU A 314 34.27 12.54 -1.80
N ASN A 315 33.69 11.35 -1.85
CA ASN A 315 32.78 10.95 -2.90
C ASN A 315 31.68 10.04 -2.30
N PRO A 316 30.88 10.54 -1.35
CA PRO A 316 29.89 9.73 -0.65
C PRO A 316 28.67 9.43 -1.53
N VAL A 317 27.84 8.48 -1.11
CA VAL A 317 26.52 8.26 -1.71
C VAL A 317 25.65 9.49 -1.46
N GLU A 318 25.01 10.02 -2.50
CA GLU A 318 24.19 11.24 -2.39
C GLU A 318 22.86 10.96 -1.66
N ASP A 319 22.32 11.99 -0.98
CA ASP A 319 21.10 11.93 -0.16
C ASP A 319 19.94 11.27 -0.92
N LYS A 320 19.72 11.57 -2.21
CA LYS A 320 18.63 10.95 -3.01
C LYS A 320 18.61 9.41 -3.04
N TYR A 321 19.72 8.74 -2.70
CA TYR A 321 19.82 7.29 -2.63
C TYR A 321 19.84 6.72 -1.20
N VAL A 322 19.89 7.58 -0.17
CA VAL A 322 19.99 7.16 1.23
C VAL A 322 19.11 8.04 2.10
N LEU A 323 18.16 7.43 2.79
CA LEU A 323 17.45 8.08 3.88
C LEU A 323 18.24 7.87 5.17
N ASP A 324 18.83 8.93 5.71
CA ASP A 324 19.67 8.82 6.89
C ASP A 324 18.85 8.59 8.18
N VAL A 325 19.52 8.18 9.26
CA VAL A 325 18.86 7.91 10.56
C VAL A 325 18.02 9.07 11.10
N SER A 326 18.46 10.32 10.92
CA SER A 326 17.77 11.51 11.42
C SER A 326 16.55 11.86 10.56
N GLU A 327 16.66 11.66 9.26
CA GLU A 327 15.58 11.85 8.31
C GLU A 327 14.52 10.75 8.46
N THR A 328 14.95 9.51 8.67
CA THR A 328 14.10 8.37 9.03
C THR A 328 13.28 8.68 10.28
N ALA A 329 13.93 9.15 11.35
CA ALA A 329 13.24 9.53 12.59
C ALA A 329 12.20 10.62 12.35
N THR A 330 12.52 11.62 11.51
CA THR A 330 11.60 12.70 11.13
C THR A 330 10.37 12.18 10.38
N VAL A 331 10.57 11.30 9.39
CA VAL A 331 9.49 10.68 8.61
C VAL A 331 8.58 9.82 9.50
N VAL A 332 9.17 8.94 10.32
CA VAL A 332 8.43 8.05 11.22
C VAL A 332 7.64 8.85 12.27
N GLN A 333 8.25 9.89 12.84
CA GLN A 333 7.54 10.78 13.76
C GLN A 333 6.32 11.42 13.09
N ARG A 334 6.48 11.95 11.88
CA ARG A 334 5.37 12.58 11.16
C ARG A 334 4.24 11.59 10.83
N ILE A 335 4.56 10.35 10.48
CA ILE A 335 3.56 9.29 10.27
C ILE A 335 2.79 9.01 11.57
N ASN A 336 3.46 8.95 12.71
CA ASN A 336 2.81 8.74 14.00
C ASN A 336 1.85 9.89 14.35
N GLU A 337 2.25 11.14 14.06
CA GLU A 337 1.41 12.33 14.22
C GLU A 337 0.15 12.28 13.32
N TYR A 338 0.30 11.91 12.04
CA TYR A 338 -0.83 11.71 11.14
C TYR A 338 -1.77 10.59 11.63
N ASN A 339 -1.21 9.47 12.09
CA ASN A 339 -1.98 8.34 12.62
C ASN A 339 -2.76 8.71 13.88
N ALA A 340 -2.19 9.55 14.75
CA ALA A 340 -2.92 10.10 15.88
C ALA A 340 -4.13 10.95 15.43
N ALA A 341 -3.96 11.79 14.40
CA ALA A 341 -5.05 12.57 13.82
C ALA A 341 -6.14 11.68 13.18
N ILE A 342 -5.75 10.63 12.45
CA ILE A 342 -6.67 9.63 11.87
C ILE A 342 -7.48 8.92 12.96
N LYS A 343 -6.82 8.45 14.01
CA LYS A 343 -7.45 7.79 15.16
C LYS A 343 -8.46 8.73 15.85
N ALA A 344 -8.07 9.99 16.07
CA ALA A 344 -8.95 11.00 16.65
C ALA A 344 -10.18 11.30 15.78
N ALA A 345 -9.98 11.46 14.46
CA ALA A 345 -11.06 11.70 13.51
C ALA A 345 -12.05 10.53 13.45
N ALA A 346 -11.55 9.29 13.37
CA ALA A 346 -12.38 8.09 13.41
C ALA A 346 -13.22 8.01 14.69
N ASN A 347 -12.61 8.25 15.85
CA ASN A 347 -13.29 8.25 17.14
C ASN A 347 -14.39 9.32 17.21
N SER A 348 -14.11 10.55 16.78
CA SER A 348 -15.06 11.67 16.84
C SER A 348 -16.36 11.44 16.06
N LYS A 349 -16.34 10.62 15.00
CA LYS A 349 -17.50 10.30 14.17
C LYS A 349 -18.00 8.86 14.36
N GLY A 350 -17.39 8.10 15.27
CA GLY A 350 -17.71 6.69 15.47
C GLY A 350 -17.49 5.84 14.23
N LEU A 351 -16.41 6.10 13.49
CA LEU A 351 -16.01 5.34 12.30
C LEU A 351 -15.19 4.10 12.67
N ALA A 352 -15.14 3.13 11.76
CA ALA A 352 -14.19 2.03 11.88
C ALA A 352 -12.76 2.52 11.61
N LEU A 353 -11.79 1.83 12.19
CA LEU A 353 -10.37 2.11 11.98
C LEU A 353 -9.65 0.84 11.53
N ALA A 354 -9.19 0.85 10.29
CA ALA A 354 -8.30 -0.18 9.76
C ALA A 354 -6.85 0.16 10.14
N ASP A 355 -6.27 -0.53 11.13
CA ASP A 355 -4.89 -0.27 11.56
C ASP A 355 -3.87 -0.97 10.64
N VAL A 356 -3.68 -0.37 9.46
CA VAL A 356 -2.71 -0.82 8.44
C VAL A 356 -1.28 -0.68 8.96
N HIS A 357 -1.03 0.34 9.78
CA HIS A 357 0.28 0.57 10.38
C HIS A 357 0.74 -0.60 11.24
N GLU A 358 -0.10 -1.03 12.18
CA GLU A 358 0.20 -2.19 13.01
C GLU A 358 0.37 -3.46 12.17
N PHE A 359 -0.53 -3.69 11.20
CA PHE A 359 -0.46 -4.87 10.36
C PHE A 359 0.84 -4.96 9.55
N LEU A 360 1.25 -3.90 8.87
CA LEU A 360 2.47 -3.93 8.06
C LEU A 360 3.74 -3.99 8.92
N ASN A 361 3.73 -3.45 10.12
CA ASN A 361 4.81 -3.67 11.10
C ASN A 361 4.92 -5.15 11.49
N ASN A 362 3.79 -5.86 11.66
CA ASN A 362 3.81 -7.29 11.94
C ASN A 362 4.29 -8.11 10.74
N VAL A 363 3.92 -7.73 9.51
CA VAL A 363 4.40 -8.38 8.27
C VAL A 363 5.92 -8.20 8.08
N LYS A 364 6.55 -7.16 8.65
CA LYS A 364 8.01 -6.97 8.60
C LYS A 364 8.78 -8.20 9.11
N GLY A 365 8.32 -8.80 10.21
CA GLY A 365 8.92 -9.99 10.82
C GLY A 365 8.51 -11.32 10.17
N GLY A 366 7.50 -11.30 9.31
CA GLY A 366 6.89 -12.49 8.73
C GLY A 366 5.72 -13.01 9.56
N VAL A 367 4.60 -13.27 8.89
CA VAL A 367 3.37 -13.80 9.48
C VAL A 367 2.90 -15.01 8.67
N ARG A 368 2.11 -15.89 9.30
CA ARG A 368 1.40 -16.97 8.60
C ARG A 368 -0.09 -16.67 8.61
N ILE A 369 -0.67 -16.50 7.43
CA ILE A 369 -2.09 -16.20 7.26
C ILE A 369 -2.69 -17.33 6.44
N ASN A 370 -3.58 -18.12 7.06
CA ASN A 370 -4.16 -19.33 6.45
C ASN A 370 -3.10 -20.27 5.87
N GLY A 371 -1.99 -20.46 6.59
CA GLY A 371 -0.87 -21.32 6.18
C GLY A 371 0.15 -20.66 5.24
N LEU A 372 -0.21 -19.56 4.56
CA LEU A 372 0.66 -18.81 3.67
C LEU A 372 1.65 -17.95 4.45
N ALA A 373 2.94 -18.09 4.15
CA ALA A 373 3.98 -17.22 4.69
C ALA A 373 4.00 -15.88 3.95
N VAL A 374 3.87 -14.78 4.70
CA VAL A 374 3.85 -13.42 4.17
C VAL A 374 4.84 -12.58 4.95
N SER A 375 5.71 -11.84 4.27
CA SER A 375 6.68 -10.93 4.87
C SER A 375 6.98 -9.72 3.98
N ALA A 376 7.74 -8.75 4.51
CA ALA A 376 8.24 -7.62 3.73
C ALA A 376 9.49 -7.96 2.87
N LYS A 377 9.89 -9.24 2.74
CA LYS A 377 11.02 -9.63 1.89
C LYS A 377 10.71 -9.31 0.42
N TYR A 378 11.63 -8.63 -0.25
CA TYR A 378 11.50 -8.33 -1.67
C TYR A 378 11.37 -9.61 -2.50
N ILE A 379 10.40 -9.62 -3.42
CA ILE A 379 10.04 -10.72 -4.34
C ILE A 379 9.46 -11.97 -3.68
N THR A 380 10.10 -12.48 -2.62
CA THR A 380 9.77 -13.77 -1.99
C THR A 380 8.85 -13.63 -0.79
N GLY A 381 8.62 -12.41 -0.31
CA GLY A 381 7.79 -12.13 0.86
C GLY A 381 6.28 -12.14 0.59
N ASN A 382 5.85 -12.23 -0.65
CA ASN A 382 4.44 -12.22 -1.08
C ASN A 382 3.65 -10.94 -0.82
N ALA A 383 4.04 -10.03 0.09
CA ALA A 383 3.25 -8.84 0.40
C ALA A 383 3.42 -7.70 -0.62
N PHE A 384 4.67 -7.42 -1.01
CA PHE A 384 5.03 -6.26 -1.82
C PHE A 384 5.44 -6.64 -3.25
N SER A 385 5.07 -5.76 -4.17
CA SER A 385 5.29 -5.85 -5.62
C SER A 385 6.71 -5.40 -6.01
N LEU A 386 7.04 -5.41 -7.30
CA LEU A 386 8.40 -5.19 -7.82
C LEU A 386 8.93 -3.76 -7.67
N ASP A 387 8.09 -2.79 -7.31
CA ASP A 387 8.57 -1.44 -6.93
C ASP A 387 9.01 -1.35 -5.47
N GLY A 388 8.80 -2.41 -4.68
CA GLY A 388 9.15 -2.45 -3.27
C GLY A 388 8.28 -1.56 -2.37
N ILE A 389 7.21 -0.94 -2.89
CA ILE A 389 6.31 -0.02 -2.16
C ILE A 389 4.87 -0.54 -2.17
N HIS A 390 4.35 -0.87 -3.35
CA HIS A 390 2.96 -1.25 -3.54
C HIS A 390 2.75 -2.75 -3.31
N LEU A 391 1.49 -3.14 -3.14
CA LEU A 391 1.11 -4.49 -2.75
C LEU A 391 0.95 -5.41 -3.96
N THR A 392 1.29 -6.69 -3.77
CA THR A 392 0.91 -7.76 -4.72
C THR A 392 -0.61 -8.02 -4.65
N PRO A 393 -1.16 -8.91 -5.49
CA PRO A 393 -2.53 -9.41 -5.29
C PRO A 393 -2.77 -10.02 -3.89
N ILE A 394 -1.82 -10.81 -3.36
CA ILE A 394 -1.86 -11.29 -1.96
C ILE A 394 -1.89 -10.13 -0.97
N GLY A 395 -1.02 -9.13 -1.14
CA GLY A 395 -0.97 -7.96 -0.27
C GLY A 395 -2.28 -7.17 -0.27
N ASN A 396 -2.92 -7.01 -1.43
CA ASN A 396 -4.23 -6.36 -1.53
C ASN A 396 -5.35 -7.18 -0.86
N ALA A 397 -5.35 -8.51 -0.99
CA ALA A 397 -6.32 -9.37 -0.29
C ALA A 397 -6.18 -9.28 1.23
N LEU A 398 -4.94 -9.19 1.72
CA LEU A 398 -4.66 -8.93 3.13
C LEU A 398 -5.15 -7.57 3.58
N MET A 399 -4.85 -6.52 2.81
CA MET A 399 -5.34 -5.17 3.05
C MET A 399 -6.86 -5.14 3.15
N ALA A 400 -7.56 -5.80 2.22
CA ALA A 400 -9.02 -5.92 2.25
C ALA A 400 -9.52 -6.57 3.56
N ASN A 401 -8.85 -7.61 4.03
CA ASN A 401 -9.20 -8.28 5.30
C ASN A 401 -8.97 -7.40 6.53
N ILE A 402 -8.00 -6.48 6.52
CA ILE A 402 -7.81 -5.50 7.61
C ILE A 402 -9.04 -4.58 7.68
N PHE A 403 -9.47 -4.04 6.53
CA PHE A 403 -10.67 -3.19 6.46
C PHE A 403 -11.92 -3.96 6.88
N ILE A 404 -12.15 -5.15 6.32
CA ILE A 404 -13.31 -5.98 6.66
C ILE A 404 -13.35 -6.29 8.16
N SER A 405 -12.21 -6.64 8.76
CA SER A 405 -12.12 -6.92 10.20
C SER A 405 -12.46 -5.68 11.03
N ALA A 406 -11.96 -4.50 10.64
CA ALA A 406 -12.29 -3.24 11.31
C ALA A 406 -13.78 -2.89 11.19
N ILE A 407 -14.40 -3.11 10.03
CA ILE A 407 -15.83 -2.87 9.79
C ILE A 407 -16.68 -3.82 10.63
N ASN A 408 -16.37 -5.12 10.61
CA ASN A 408 -17.04 -6.13 11.42
C ASN A 408 -16.95 -5.79 12.91
N SER A 409 -15.74 -5.48 13.39
CA SER A 409 -15.50 -5.15 14.80
C SER A 409 -16.23 -3.88 15.25
N LYS A 410 -16.26 -2.83 14.41
CA LYS A 410 -16.87 -1.55 14.79
C LYS A 410 -18.40 -1.59 14.78
N TYR A 411 -18.98 -2.29 13.81
CA TYR A 411 -20.40 -2.19 13.49
C TYR A 411 -21.19 -3.47 13.77
N GLY A 412 -20.53 -4.52 14.28
CA GLY A 412 -21.18 -5.81 14.53
C GLY A 412 -21.65 -6.51 13.25
N SER A 413 -21.08 -6.15 12.10
CA SER A 413 -21.34 -6.82 10.84
C SER A 413 -20.56 -8.14 10.75
N LYS A 414 -20.99 -9.01 9.84
CA LYS A 414 -20.39 -10.30 9.52
C LYS A 414 -20.12 -10.34 8.02
N ILE A 415 -19.23 -9.48 7.55
CA ILE A 415 -18.72 -9.50 6.17
C ILE A 415 -17.67 -10.62 6.08
N PRO A 416 -17.79 -11.55 5.12
CA PRO A 416 -16.80 -12.60 4.92
C PRO A 416 -15.42 -12.02 4.58
N GLN A 417 -14.37 -12.70 5.03
CA GLN A 417 -13.00 -12.34 4.64
C GLN A 417 -12.69 -12.86 3.22
N VAL A 418 -11.82 -12.13 2.53
CA VAL A 418 -11.21 -12.54 1.27
C VAL A 418 -10.30 -13.73 1.52
N ASP A 419 -10.47 -14.79 0.71
CA ASP A 419 -9.55 -15.91 0.69
C ASP A 419 -8.25 -15.53 -0.02
N VAL A 420 -7.22 -15.26 0.79
CA VAL A 420 -5.89 -14.81 0.35
C VAL A 420 -5.19 -15.85 -0.53
N ALA A 421 -5.47 -17.14 -0.35
CA ALA A 421 -4.79 -18.22 -1.08
C ALA A 421 -5.14 -18.24 -2.59
N LYS A 422 -6.20 -17.54 -3.00
CA LYS A 422 -6.61 -17.41 -4.41
C LYS A 422 -5.78 -16.39 -5.20
N TYR A 423 -4.94 -15.63 -4.51
CA TYR A 423 -4.17 -14.54 -5.11
C TYR A 423 -2.69 -14.90 -5.18
N ARG A 424 -2.02 -14.37 -6.20
CA ARG A 424 -0.58 -14.58 -6.42
C ARG A 424 0.27 -13.55 -5.68
N GLY A 425 1.52 -13.91 -5.41
CA GLY A 425 2.57 -12.96 -5.04
C GLY A 425 3.15 -12.29 -6.30
N VAL A 426 4.43 -11.95 -6.23
CA VAL A 426 5.19 -11.54 -7.42
C VAL A 426 5.14 -12.66 -8.46
N LYS A 427 4.83 -12.31 -9.71
CA LYS A 427 4.85 -13.27 -10.81
C LYS A 427 6.30 -13.63 -11.09
N LEU A 428 6.66 -14.88 -10.85
CA LEU A 428 7.99 -15.39 -11.18
C LEU A 428 8.09 -15.61 -12.69
N PRO A 429 9.27 -15.43 -13.30
CA PRO A 429 9.47 -15.78 -14.70
C PRO A 429 9.14 -17.27 -14.88
N ASP A 430 8.53 -17.60 -16.02
CA ASP A 430 8.27 -19.00 -16.37
C ASP A 430 9.61 -19.74 -16.41
N THR A 431 9.87 -20.56 -15.39
CA THR A 431 11.05 -21.44 -15.36
C THR A 431 10.96 -22.54 -16.41
N VAL A 432 9.84 -22.61 -17.15
CA VAL A 432 9.61 -23.54 -18.25
C VAL A 432 9.85 -22.82 -19.57
N THR A 433 11.12 -22.56 -19.90
CA THR A 433 11.50 -22.36 -21.31
C THR A 433 12.85 -22.99 -21.62
N LYS A 434 12.74 -24.17 -22.26
CA LYS A 434 13.69 -24.93 -23.11
C LYS A 434 14.99 -25.46 -22.51
#